data_AF-A0AAJ2E3E2-F1
#
_entry.id   AF-A0AAJ2E3E2-F1
#
_cell.length_a   1.000
_cell.length_b   1.000
_cell.length_c   1.000
_cell.angle_alpha   90.00
_cell.angle_beta   90.00
_cell.angle_gamma   90.00
#
_symmetry.space_group_name_H-M   'P 1'
#
loop_
_entity.id
_entity.type
_entity.pdbx_description
1 polymer ?
#
loop_
_entity_poly.entity_id
_entity_poly.type
_entity_poly.pdbx_seq_one_letter_code
_entity_poly.pdbx_strand_id
1 'polypeptide(L)'
;MRRARREFLTGVSLAAAYAWAVESIGDTKAARMRLLVVCDERCSDSRAFAHRASLNGARVVAWRNDAGLLWHERLLPDASLGVPLAGLTTYADAFVLSRLAWTCGLRMTKLACNAEALVAWRMEQLNQSSVD
;
A
#
# COMPACT_ATOMS: atom_id res chain seq x y z
N MET A 1 28.44 -9.74 -2.72
CA MET A 1 27.60 -8.55 -2.41
C MET A 1 26.09 -8.71 -2.70
N ARG A 2 25.62 -9.53 -3.67
CA ARG A 2 24.17 -9.65 -3.99
C ARG A 2 23.31 -10.37 -2.93
N ARG A 3 23.89 -11.25 -2.08
CA ARG A 3 23.15 -12.04 -1.06
C ARG A 3 22.75 -11.22 0.17
N ALA A 4 23.70 -10.51 0.77
CA ALA A 4 23.47 -9.64 1.92
C ALA A 4 22.43 -8.53 1.64
N ARG A 5 22.43 -7.98 0.40
CA ARG A 5 21.42 -7.03 -0.08
C ARG A 5 20.02 -7.66 -0.09
N ARG A 6 19.86 -8.88 -0.61
CA ARG A 6 18.56 -9.57 -0.71
C ARG A 6 17.99 -9.94 0.66
N GLU A 7 18.85 -10.27 1.61
CA GLU A 7 18.48 -10.62 2.99
C GLU A 7 18.02 -9.37 3.77
N PHE A 8 18.72 -8.24 3.63
CA PHE A 8 18.29 -6.97 4.21
C PHE A 8 16.96 -6.47 3.61
N LEU A 9 16.81 -6.54 2.28
CA LEU A 9 15.56 -6.21 1.58
C LEU A 9 14.40 -7.10 2.01
N THR A 10 14.68 -8.38 2.26
CA THR A 10 13.70 -9.32 2.81
C THR A 10 13.28 -8.90 4.20
N GLY A 11 14.24 -8.53 5.08
CA GLY A 11 13.97 -8.10 6.45
C GLY A 11 13.19 -6.79 6.56
N VAL A 12 13.50 -5.77 5.75
CA VAL A 12 12.78 -4.48 5.78
C VAL A 12 11.38 -4.61 5.18
N SER A 13 11.24 -5.33 4.07
CA SER A 13 9.92 -5.62 3.49
C SER A 13 9.08 -6.52 4.41
N LEU A 14 9.73 -7.44 5.14
CA LEU A 14 9.08 -8.27 6.16
C LEU A 14 8.63 -7.43 7.34
N ALA A 15 9.46 -6.51 7.85
CA ALA A 15 9.12 -5.64 8.97
C ALA A 15 7.97 -4.67 8.62
N ALA A 16 7.95 -4.11 7.41
CA ALA A 16 6.85 -3.27 6.95
C ALA A 16 5.55 -4.06 6.74
N ALA A 17 5.65 -5.25 6.13
CA ALA A 17 4.50 -6.15 5.97
C ALA A 17 3.97 -6.63 7.33
N TYR A 18 4.85 -6.96 8.29
CA TYR A 18 4.45 -7.36 9.64
C TYR A 18 3.89 -6.20 10.44
N ALA A 19 4.48 -5.00 10.40
CA ALA A 19 3.95 -3.84 11.11
C ALA A 19 2.52 -3.54 10.67
N TRP A 20 2.24 -3.60 9.37
CA TRP A 20 0.90 -3.33 8.85
C TRP A 20 -0.07 -4.51 9.00
N ALA A 21 0.42 -5.75 8.98
CA ALA A 21 -0.39 -6.93 9.27
C ALA A 21 -0.77 -7.00 10.76
N VAL A 22 0.14 -6.65 11.68
CA VAL A 22 -0.10 -6.67 13.13
C VAL A 22 -1.03 -5.54 13.57
N GLU A 23 -0.93 -4.36 12.96
CA GLU A 23 -1.86 -3.24 13.22
C GLU A 23 -3.30 -3.60 12.77
N SER A 24 -3.46 -4.49 11.78
CA SER A 24 -4.76 -5.02 11.38
C SER A 24 -5.37 -6.04 12.36
N ILE A 25 -4.59 -6.61 13.29
CA ILE A 25 -5.08 -7.60 14.26
C ILE A 25 -5.82 -6.91 15.43
N GLY A 26 -5.49 -5.65 15.71
CA GLY A 26 -6.12 -4.86 16.80
C GLY A 26 -7.45 -4.18 16.43
N ASP A 27 -7.78 -4.07 15.13
CA ASP A 27 -8.99 -3.40 14.65
C ASP A 27 -9.98 -4.41 14.06
N THR A 28 -10.89 -4.89 14.91
CA THR A 28 -11.90 -5.90 14.57
C THR A 28 -12.89 -5.44 13.49
N LYS A 29 -12.95 -4.14 13.17
CA LYS A 29 -13.79 -3.61 12.07
C LYS A 29 -13.03 -3.63 10.73
N ALA A 30 -11.73 -3.34 10.73
CA ALA A 30 -10.86 -3.49 9.57
C ALA A 30 -10.65 -4.97 9.16
N ALA A 31 -10.77 -5.90 10.12
CA ALA A 31 -10.65 -7.34 9.89
C ALA A 31 -11.65 -7.93 8.87
N ARG A 32 -12.74 -7.22 8.52
CA ARG A 32 -13.70 -7.69 7.51
C ARG A 32 -13.37 -7.26 6.08
N MET A 33 -12.52 -6.25 5.88
CA MET A 33 -12.17 -5.72 4.56
C MET A 33 -10.74 -6.12 4.18
N ARG A 34 -10.62 -7.03 3.20
CA ARG A 34 -9.30 -7.49 2.71
C ARG A 34 -8.51 -6.30 2.15
N LEU A 35 -7.29 -6.09 2.67
CA LEU A 35 -6.33 -5.09 2.17
C LEU A 35 -6.19 -5.18 0.65
N LEU A 36 -6.31 -4.05 -0.05
CA LEU A 36 -5.99 -3.94 -1.46
C LEU A 36 -4.53 -3.50 -1.63
N VAL A 37 -3.72 -4.30 -2.32
CA VAL A 37 -2.33 -3.97 -2.61
C VAL A 37 -2.14 -3.64 -4.08
N VAL A 38 -1.60 -2.45 -4.34
CA VAL A 38 -1.16 -2.02 -5.67
C VAL A 38 0.22 -2.58 -5.96
N CYS A 39 0.32 -3.26 -7.09
CA CYS A 39 1.56 -3.81 -7.62
C CYS A 39 1.97 -3.03 -8.88
N ASP A 40 3.07 -2.27 -8.79
CA ASP A 40 3.71 -1.68 -9.97
C ASP A 40 4.54 -2.76 -10.68
N GLU A 41 4.03 -3.27 -11.79
CA GLU A 41 4.65 -4.35 -12.55
C GLU A 41 6.03 -3.97 -13.12
N ARG A 42 6.36 -2.67 -13.20
CA ARG A 42 7.68 -2.22 -13.66
C ARG A 42 8.76 -2.44 -12.60
N CYS A 43 8.36 -2.53 -11.33
CA CYS A 43 9.26 -2.64 -10.19
C CYS A 43 9.30 -4.05 -9.62
N SER A 44 10.48 -4.68 -9.58
CA SER A 44 10.64 -6.03 -9.00
C SER A 44 10.29 -6.08 -7.51
N ASP A 45 10.63 -5.03 -6.77
CA ASP A 45 10.36 -4.96 -5.34
C ASP A 45 8.87 -4.80 -5.06
N SER A 46 8.15 -4.05 -5.92
CA SER A 46 6.69 -3.94 -5.83
C SER A 46 6.00 -5.28 -6.10
N ARG A 47 6.47 -6.03 -7.09
CA ARG A 47 5.99 -7.41 -7.35
C ARG A 47 6.25 -8.34 -6.16
N ALA A 48 7.44 -8.27 -5.57
CA ALA A 48 7.78 -9.07 -4.40
C ALA A 48 6.92 -8.71 -3.18
N PHE A 49 6.66 -7.42 -2.96
CA PHE A 49 5.77 -6.92 -1.91
C PHE A 49 4.34 -7.43 -2.12
N ALA A 50 3.78 -7.26 -3.32
CA ALA A 50 2.43 -7.70 -3.65
C ALA A 50 2.26 -9.21 -3.53
N HIS A 51 3.25 -9.99 -3.97
CA HIS A 51 3.23 -11.44 -3.81
C HIS A 51 3.16 -11.85 -2.34
N ARG A 52 3.99 -11.23 -1.47
CA ARG A 52 3.95 -11.48 -0.02
C ARG A 52 2.62 -11.05 0.61
N ALA A 53 2.08 -9.91 0.22
CA ALA A 53 0.77 -9.46 0.71
C ALA A 53 -0.35 -10.43 0.30
N SER A 54 -0.32 -10.93 -0.94
CA SER A 54 -1.27 -11.93 -1.43
C SER A 54 -1.21 -13.23 -0.64
N LEU A 55 -0.02 -13.70 -0.25
CA LEU A 55 0.14 -14.87 0.63
C LEU A 55 -0.50 -14.66 2.01
N ASN A 56 -0.67 -13.41 2.44
CA ASN A 56 -1.36 -13.03 3.67
C ASN A 56 -2.84 -12.66 3.45
N GLY A 57 -3.41 -12.98 2.28
CA GLY A 57 -4.85 -12.78 2.00
C GLY A 57 -5.24 -11.40 1.45
N ALA A 58 -4.27 -10.54 1.12
CA ALA A 58 -4.56 -9.27 0.45
C ALA A 58 -5.03 -9.50 -1.00
N ARG A 59 -5.93 -8.63 -1.48
CA ARG A 59 -6.29 -8.57 -2.90
C ARG A 59 -5.24 -7.72 -3.63
N VAL A 60 -4.71 -8.21 -4.74
CA VAL A 60 -3.68 -7.49 -5.51
C VAL A 60 -4.29 -6.89 -6.77
N VAL A 61 -3.98 -5.62 -7.03
CA VAL A 61 -4.26 -4.94 -8.30
C VAL A 61 -2.93 -4.64 -8.96
N ALA A 62 -2.67 -5.31 -10.08
CA ALA A 62 -1.52 -5.04 -10.91
C ALA A 62 -1.74 -3.79 -11.77
N TRP A 63 -0.67 -3.03 -11.96
CA TRP A 63 -0.67 -1.80 -12.74
C TRP A 63 0.71 -1.55 -13.34
N ARG A 64 0.74 -0.89 -14.50
CA ARG A 64 1.97 -0.63 -15.25
C ARG A 64 2.10 0.82 -15.74
N ASN A 65 1.06 1.65 -15.62
CA ASN A 65 0.91 2.87 -16.42
C ASN A 65 0.70 4.15 -15.59
N ASP A 66 -0.45 4.83 -15.72
CA ASP A 66 -0.70 6.16 -15.17
C ASP A 66 -1.38 6.06 -13.78
N ALA A 67 -0.85 6.80 -12.80
CA ALA A 67 -1.29 6.72 -11.40
C ALA A 67 -2.67 7.37 -11.19
N GLY A 68 -3.03 8.37 -12.00
CA GLY A 68 -4.35 8.98 -12.01
C GLY A 68 -5.41 8.05 -12.62
N LEU A 69 -5.10 7.40 -13.73
CA LEU A 69 -6.01 6.41 -14.33
C LEU A 69 -6.24 5.22 -13.37
N LEU A 70 -5.16 4.71 -12.76
CA LEU A 70 -5.24 3.69 -11.72
C LEU A 70 -6.17 4.12 -10.59
N TRP A 71 -6.02 5.36 -10.12
CA TRP A 71 -6.85 5.89 -9.05
C TRP A 71 -8.33 5.82 -9.41
N HIS A 72 -8.73 6.44 -10.52
CA HIS A 72 -10.15 6.56 -10.86
C HIS A 72 -10.79 5.22 -11.25
N GLU A 73 -10.08 4.36 -11.98
CA GLU A 73 -10.67 3.11 -12.48
C GLU A 73 -10.65 1.96 -11.47
N ARG A 74 -9.66 1.92 -10.58
CA ARG A 74 -9.41 0.74 -9.73
C ARG A 74 -9.40 1.03 -8.24
N LEU A 75 -8.89 2.18 -7.81
CA LEU A 75 -8.69 2.44 -6.38
C LEU A 75 -9.86 3.20 -5.75
N LEU A 76 -10.40 4.19 -6.45
CA LEU A 76 -11.48 5.04 -5.97
C LEU A 76 -12.73 4.24 -5.57
N PRO A 77 -13.21 3.25 -6.36
CA PRO A 77 -14.37 2.45 -5.97
C PRO A 77 -14.19 1.75 -4.62
N ASP A 78 -13.00 1.17 -4.39
CA ASP A 78 -12.67 0.46 -3.16
C ASP A 78 -12.41 1.42 -1.99
N ALA A 79 -11.72 2.53 -2.24
CA ALA A 79 -11.47 3.60 -1.27
C ALA A 79 -12.79 4.22 -0.76
N SER A 80 -13.76 4.45 -1.63
CA SER A 80 -15.09 4.96 -1.27
C SER A 80 -15.87 4.00 -0.39
N LEU A 81 -15.58 2.70 -0.47
CA LEU A 81 -16.15 1.67 0.41
C LEU A 81 -15.37 1.52 1.73
N GLY A 82 -14.28 2.26 1.91
CA GLY A 82 -13.43 2.19 3.10
C GLY A 82 -12.42 1.03 3.08
N VAL A 83 -12.18 0.41 1.91
CA VAL A 83 -11.17 -0.65 1.79
C VAL A 83 -9.79 -0.03 2.03
N PRO A 84 -8.98 -0.55 2.96
CA PRO A 84 -7.61 -0.07 3.15
C PRO A 84 -6.78 -0.38 1.90
N LEU A 85 -6.02 0.61 1.44
CA LEU A 85 -5.16 0.48 0.27
C LEU A 85 -3.70 0.55 0.69
N ALA A 86 -2.83 -0.23 0.06
CA ALA A 86 -1.39 -0.13 0.26
C ALA A 86 -0.64 -0.41 -1.04
N GLY A 87 0.64 -0.05 -1.08
CA GLY A 87 1.47 -0.34 -2.24
C GLY A 87 2.93 0.04 -2.02
N LEU A 88 3.74 -0.34 -3.00
CA LEU A 88 5.13 0.07 -3.13
C LEU A 88 5.30 0.64 -4.54
N THR A 89 5.53 1.94 -4.65
CA THR A 89 5.64 2.65 -5.95
C THR A 89 6.79 3.66 -5.91
N THR A 90 7.07 4.30 -7.03
CA THR A 90 8.00 5.44 -7.07
C THR A 90 7.49 6.60 -6.21
N TYR A 91 8.38 7.48 -5.76
CA TYR A 91 7.99 8.70 -5.05
C TYR A 91 7.02 9.58 -5.87
N ALA A 92 7.23 9.70 -7.18
CA ALA A 92 6.38 10.51 -8.06
C ALA A 92 4.94 9.97 -8.10
N ASP A 93 4.79 8.65 -8.29
CA ASP A 93 3.48 8.01 -8.28
C ASP A 93 2.82 8.10 -6.88
N ALA A 94 3.60 7.90 -5.82
CA ALA A 94 3.12 8.06 -4.45
C ALA A 94 2.68 9.51 -4.16
N PHE A 95 3.36 10.51 -4.74
CA PHE A 95 2.94 11.89 -4.62
C PHE A 95 1.58 12.14 -5.28
N VAL A 96 1.40 11.69 -6.54
CA VAL A 96 0.12 11.80 -7.26
C VAL A 96 -0.99 11.11 -6.48
N LEU A 97 -0.78 9.86 -6.08
CA LEU A 97 -1.72 9.09 -5.28
C LEU A 97 -2.08 9.79 -3.96
N SER A 98 -1.10 10.40 -3.28
CA SER A 98 -1.37 11.14 -2.03
C SER A 98 -2.25 12.39 -2.25
N ARG A 99 -2.11 13.08 -3.38
CA ARG A 99 -2.95 14.24 -3.71
C ARG A 99 -4.37 13.82 -4.05
N LEU A 100 -4.53 12.74 -4.81
CA LEU A 100 -5.85 12.18 -5.13
C LEU A 100 -6.57 11.66 -3.89
N ALA A 101 -5.86 10.90 -3.05
CA ALA A 101 -6.37 10.42 -1.77
C ALA A 101 -6.87 11.59 -0.87
N TRP A 102 -6.10 12.69 -0.80
CA TRP A 102 -6.48 13.87 -0.05
C TRP A 102 -7.81 14.48 -0.54
N THR A 103 -8.02 14.55 -1.87
CA THR A 103 -9.28 15.08 -2.43
C THR A 103 -10.50 14.23 -2.07
N CYS A 104 -10.29 12.97 -1.69
CA CYS A 104 -11.32 12.03 -1.26
C CYS A 104 -11.41 11.88 0.27
N GLY A 105 -10.72 12.74 1.05
CA GLY A 105 -10.76 12.68 2.52
C GLY A 105 -9.99 11.49 3.12
N LEU A 106 -9.02 10.93 2.39
CA LEU A 106 -8.17 9.84 2.85
C LEU A 106 -6.82 10.39 3.30
N ARG A 107 -6.24 9.72 4.30
CA ARG A 107 -4.88 9.99 4.74
C ARG A 107 -3.95 8.94 4.15
N MET A 108 -2.81 9.39 3.62
CA MET A 108 -1.76 8.49 3.16
C MET A 108 -0.54 8.58 4.07
N THR A 109 -0.13 7.44 4.64
CA THR A 109 1.15 7.28 5.34
C THR A 109 2.21 6.76 4.37
N LYS A 110 3.43 7.28 4.49
CA LYS A 110 4.57 6.96 3.62
C LYS A 110 5.73 6.46 4.47
N LEU A 111 6.34 5.37 4.07
CA LEU A 111 7.61 4.86 4.59
C LEU A 111 8.61 4.82 3.45
N ALA A 112 9.69 5.60 3.57
CA ALA A 112 10.73 5.64 2.55
C ALA A 112 11.51 4.31 2.56
N CYS A 113 11.69 3.69 1.38
CA CYS A 113 12.54 2.52 1.22
C CYS A 113 13.84 2.95 0.52
N ASN A 114 14.95 2.91 1.27
CA ASN A 114 16.24 3.53 0.91
C ASN A 114 16.95 2.95 -0.33
N ALA A 115 16.40 1.94 -1.02
CA ALA A 115 17.14 1.21 -2.05
C ALA A 115 16.99 1.78 -3.48
N GLU A 116 15.81 2.31 -3.86
CA GLU A 116 15.51 2.66 -5.27
C GLU A 116 14.52 3.84 -5.45
N ALA A 117 14.48 4.79 -4.50
CA ALA A 117 13.48 5.89 -4.49
C ALA A 117 12.00 5.40 -4.47
N LEU A 118 11.79 4.17 -4.01
CA LEU A 118 10.47 3.61 -3.78
C LEU A 118 9.95 4.04 -2.41
N VAL A 119 8.64 4.22 -2.35
CA VAL A 119 7.92 4.58 -1.14
C VAL A 119 6.87 3.52 -0.92
N ALA A 120 6.97 2.85 0.24
CA ALA A 120 5.88 2.05 0.74
C ALA A 120 4.82 3.01 1.26
N TRP A 121 3.57 2.80 0.89
CA TRP A 121 2.48 3.67 1.31
C TRP A 121 1.26 2.88 1.71
N ARG A 122 0.46 3.48 2.58
CA ARG A 122 -0.84 2.98 3.01
C ARG A 122 -1.82 4.13 3.05
N MET A 123 -3.05 3.88 2.60
CA MET A 123 -4.15 4.81 2.68
C MET A 123 -5.25 4.23 3.55
N GLU A 124 -5.80 5.10 4.37
CA GLU A 124 -6.90 4.82 5.26
C GLU A 124 -7.85 6.02 5.28
N GLN A 125 -9.12 5.75 5.58
CA GLN A 125 -10.06 6.82 5.84
C GLN A 125 -9.57 7.61 7.05
N LEU A 126 -9.61 8.94 6.97
CA LEU A 126 -9.59 9.74 8.17
C LEU A 126 -10.81 9.32 8.98
N ASN A 127 -10.59 8.55 10.05
CA ASN A 127 -11.67 8.15 10.94
C ASN A 127 -12.49 9.38 11.29
N GLN A 128 -13.76 9.36 10.89
CA GLN A 128 -14.81 10.12 11.52
C GLN A 128 -14.78 9.68 12.98
N SER A 129 -14.11 10.45 13.82
CA SER A 129 -14.24 10.32 15.27
C SER A 129 -15.73 10.37 15.55
N SER A 130 -16.28 9.22 15.97
CA SER A 130 -17.62 9.12 16.53
C SER A 130 -17.68 10.17 17.64
N VAL A 131 -18.50 11.18 17.43
CA VAL A 131 -18.99 12.03 18.50
C VAL A 131 -19.91 11.13 19.31
N ASP A 132 -19.45 10.72 20.49
CA ASP A 132 -20.29 10.33 21.62
C ASP A 132 -19.89 11.21 22.81
#